data_AF-A0A7X7S3B0-F1
#
_entry.id   AF-A0A7X7S3B0-F1
#
_cell.length_a   1.000
_cell.length_b   1.000
_cell.length_c   1.000
_cell.angle_alpha   90.00
_cell.angle_beta   90.00
_cell.angle_gamma   90.00
#
_symmetry.space_group_name_H-M   'P 1'
#
loop_
_entity.id
_entity.type
_entity.pdbx_description
1 polymer ?
#
loop_
_entity_poly.entity_id
_entity_poly.type
_entity_poly.pdbx_seq_one_letter_code
_entity_poly.pdbx_strand_id
1 'polypeptide(L)'
;VIEGRFGFLYAHCGERSDADAVVDRLGEHWELPGIFFKPYPCNHFTHAGIDAALEIRSRGIDPADIESIELGVPSPVLRTIAQPAEAKARPESGYHAAFSGPYTVAAALTGGGGLGLGHEDFTDAAAADEERLALAAKVTCVADARADEIFPHQFPAVLTVRLADGTEQQARVDVNRGGPGNPLTSEELATKFTFNAEAVLDPAAAQELSRAVLALPGADGLGPVMEMVRR
;
A
#
# COMPACT_ATOMS: atom_id res chain seq x y z
N VAL A 1 0.04 11.38 -35.92
CA VAL A 1 -0.92 11.22 -34.79
C VAL A 1 -0.20 11.38 -33.45
N ILE A 2 0.96 10.75 -33.26
CA ILE A 2 1.70 10.77 -31.98
C ILE A 2 2.66 11.97 -31.88
N GLU A 3 3.59 12.14 -32.83
CA GLU A 3 4.73 13.09 -32.75
C GLU A 3 4.51 14.39 -33.52
N GLY A 4 3.40 14.49 -34.27
CA GLY A 4 3.12 15.66 -35.10
C GLY A 4 2.93 16.93 -34.27
N ARG A 5 2.98 18.10 -34.93
CA ARG A 5 2.77 19.43 -34.31
C ARG A 5 1.48 19.56 -33.49
N PHE A 6 0.42 18.84 -33.87
CA PHE A 6 -0.85 18.75 -33.13
C PHE A 6 -1.10 17.32 -32.62
N GLY A 7 -0.03 16.54 -32.50
CA GLY A 7 -0.05 15.14 -32.08
C GLY A 7 -0.14 14.99 -30.58
N PHE A 8 -0.41 13.77 -30.14
CA PHE A 8 -0.65 13.42 -28.74
C PHE A 8 0.46 13.90 -27.80
N LEU A 9 1.74 13.67 -28.15
CA LEU A 9 2.87 14.00 -27.29
C LEU A 9 3.01 15.52 -27.12
N TYR A 10 2.95 16.27 -28.22
CA TYR A 10 3.03 17.73 -28.16
C TYR A 10 1.84 18.34 -27.41
N ALA A 11 0.64 17.78 -27.57
CA ALA A 11 -0.55 18.27 -26.89
C ALA A 11 -0.49 18.16 -25.35
N HIS A 12 0.19 17.14 -24.81
CA HIS A 12 0.25 16.88 -23.35
C HIS A 12 1.58 17.28 -22.71
N CYS A 13 2.69 17.15 -23.43
CA CYS A 13 4.04 17.39 -22.92
C CYS A 13 4.64 18.69 -23.46
N GLY A 14 4.08 19.26 -24.54
CA GLY A 14 4.65 20.40 -25.25
C GLY A 14 6.04 20.09 -25.79
N GLU A 15 6.94 21.05 -25.66
CA GLU A 15 8.35 20.92 -26.05
C GLU A 15 9.14 19.93 -25.17
N ARG A 16 8.58 19.46 -24.06
CA ARG A 16 9.18 18.40 -23.22
C ARG A 16 8.85 16.99 -23.71
N SER A 17 8.20 16.86 -24.87
CA SER A 17 7.96 15.56 -25.46
C SER A 17 9.28 14.91 -25.89
N ASP A 18 9.45 13.65 -25.50
CA ASP A 18 10.60 12.84 -25.89
C ASP A 18 10.05 11.54 -26.48
N ALA A 19 10.02 11.47 -27.81
CA ALA A 19 9.53 10.29 -28.52
C ALA A 19 10.55 9.13 -28.44
N ASP A 20 11.84 9.44 -28.33
CA ASP A 20 12.90 8.44 -28.26
C ASP A 20 12.83 7.69 -26.93
N ALA A 21 12.51 8.38 -25.84
CA ALA A 21 12.25 7.74 -24.54
C ALA A 21 11.09 6.74 -24.55
N VAL A 22 10.09 6.91 -25.44
CA VAL A 22 8.93 5.99 -25.54
C VAL A 22 9.30 4.69 -26.25
N VAL A 23 10.22 4.75 -27.22
CA VAL A 23 10.64 3.59 -28.01
C VAL A 23 11.97 2.99 -27.54
N ASP A 24 12.59 3.58 -26.52
CA ASP A 24 13.81 3.07 -25.91
C ASP A 24 13.65 1.60 -25.51
N ARG A 25 14.56 0.76 -26.01
CA ARG A 25 14.62 -0.69 -25.72
C ARG A 25 13.32 -1.44 -25.99
N LEU A 26 12.50 -0.98 -26.93
CA LEU A 26 11.26 -1.66 -27.32
C LEU A 26 11.55 -3.09 -27.81
N GLY A 27 10.92 -4.08 -27.18
CA GLY A 27 11.14 -5.50 -27.45
C GLY A 27 12.27 -6.14 -26.63
N GLU A 28 13.07 -5.35 -25.94
CA GLU A 28 14.16 -5.81 -25.06
C GLU A 28 13.86 -5.56 -23.58
N HIS A 29 13.25 -4.41 -23.26
CA HIS A 29 12.86 -4.04 -21.91
C HIS A 29 11.35 -4.06 -21.75
N TRP A 30 10.89 -4.63 -20.64
CA TRP A 30 9.48 -4.63 -20.24
C TRP A 30 9.39 -3.95 -18.88
N GLU A 31 8.47 -2.99 -18.75
CA GLU A 31 8.25 -2.25 -17.49
C GLU A 31 7.48 -3.07 -16.45
N LEU A 32 6.72 -4.08 -16.87
CA LEU A 32 5.87 -4.89 -15.98
C LEU A 32 6.62 -5.49 -14.78
N PRO A 33 7.82 -6.08 -14.93
CA PRO A 33 8.62 -6.58 -13.79
C PRO A 33 9.03 -5.49 -12.79
N GLY A 34 8.99 -4.21 -13.17
CA GLY A 34 9.35 -3.07 -12.32
C GLY A 34 8.19 -2.48 -11.51
N ILE A 35 6.95 -2.96 -11.71
CA ILE A 35 5.77 -2.41 -11.02
C ILE A 35 5.68 -2.88 -9.56
N PHE A 36 4.82 -2.21 -8.80
CA PHE A 36 4.53 -2.53 -7.41
C PHE A 36 3.15 -3.15 -7.29
N PHE A 37 3.07 -4.31 -6.62
CA PHE A 37 1.80 -4.84 -6.13
C PHE A 37 1.47 -4.21 -4.79
N LYS A 38 0.30 -3.57 -4.68
CA LYS A 38 -0.15 -3.01 -3.41
C LYS A 38 -0.58 -4.13 -2.44
N PRO A 39 0.09 -4.33 -1.28
CA PRO A 39 -0.38 -5.27 -0.27
C PRO A 39 -1.69 -4.82 0.38
N TYR A 40 -1.91 -3.51 0.50
CA TYR A 40 -3.05 -2.91 1.20
C TYR A 40 -3.88 -2.01 0.26
N PRO A 41 -5.21 -1.93 0.42
CA PRO A 41 -6.10 -1.15 -0.46
C PRO A 41 -6.13 0.35 -0.10
N CYS A 42 -4.96 0.96 0.12
CA CYS A 42 -4.83 2.37 0.48
C CYS A 42 -3.73 3.08 -0.34
N ASN A 43 -3.50 4.36 -0.06
CA ASN A 43 -2.47 5.17 -0.69
C ASN A 43 -1.08 4.54 -0.47
N HIS A 44 -0.26 4.47 -1.52
CA HIS A 44 1.03 3.78 -1.48
C HIS A 44 2.01 4.41 -0.46
N PHE A 45 1.91 5.72 -0.22
CA PHE A 45 2.77 6.42 0.74
C PHE A 45 2.56 5.97 2.19
N THR A 46 1.46 5.29 2.51
CA THR A 46 1.21 4.77 3.86
C THR A 46 1.68 3.34 4.07
N HIS A 47 2.07 2.63 3.00
CA HIS A 47 2.32 1.17 3.06
C HIS A 47 3.51 0.82 3.96
N ALA A 48 4.60 1.56 3.88
CA ALA A 48 5.76 1.34 4.75
C ALA A 48 5.43 1.61 6.24
N GLY A 49 4.54 2.57 6.52
CA GLY A 49 4.03 2.82 7.87
C GLY A 49 3.15 1.68 8.39
N ILE A 50 2.34 1.08 7.53
CA ILE A 50 1.55 -0.13 7.84
C ILE A 50 2.48 -1.31 8.13
N ASP A 51 3.49 -1.57 7.27
CA ASP A 51 4.46 -2.65 7.47
C ASP A 51 5.18 -2.50 8.83
N ALA A 52 5.65 -1.29 9.14
CA ALA A 52 6.29 -0.99 10.42
C ALA A 52 5.34 -1.18 11.62
N ALA A 53 4.08 -0.78 11.49
CA ALA A 53 3.06 -0.99 12.53
C ALA A 53 2.76 -2.46 12.77
N LEU A 54 2.62 -3.27 11.71
CA LEU A 54 2.42 -4.71 11.81
C LEU A 54 3.63 -5.40 12.45
N GLU A 55 4.85 -4.97 12.11
CA GLU A 55 6.07 -5.47 12.74
C GLU A 55 6.07 -5.18 14.24
N ILE A 56 5.82 -3.94 14.66
CA ILE A 56 5.78 -3.57 16.08
C ILE A 56 4.68 -4.35 16.81
N ARG A 57 3.47 -4.45 16.22
CA ARG A 57 2.36 -5.25 16.78
C ARG A 57 2.77 -6.71 16.99
N SER A 58 3.50 -7.31 16.05
CA SER A 58 3.97 -8.70 16.16
C SER A 58 4.90 -8.96 17.36
N ARG A 59 5.49 -7.90 17.93
CA ARG A 59 6.31 -7.97 19.15
C ARG A 59 5.49 -7.99 20.44
N GLY A 60 4.15 -7.97 20.33
CA GLY A 60 3.24 -8.19 21.45
C GLY A 60 2.81 -6.93 22.21
N ILE A 61 2.84 -5.75 21.56
CA ILE A 61 2.32 -4.53 22.18
C ILE A 61 0.79 -4.54 22.23
N ASP A 62 0.22 -4.05 23.33
CA ASP A 62 -1.20 -3.73 23.42
C ASP A 62 -1.43 -2.30 22.91
N PRO A 63 -2.27 -2.08 21.87
CA PRO A 63 -2.62 -0.74 21.42
C PRO A 63 -3.16 0.19 22.52
N ALA A 64 -3.76 -0.35 23.58
CA ALA A 64 -4.24 0.41 24.73
C ALA A 64 -3.11 1.06 25.53
N ASP A 65 -1.93 0.44 25.57
CA ASP A 65 -0.77 0.93 26.33
C ASP A 65 0.03 2.01 25.59
N ILE A 66 -0.31 2.30 24.33
CA ILE A 66 0.40 3.28 23.52
C ILE A 66 0.12 4.70 24.02
N GLU A 67 1.16 5.45 24.35
CA GLU A 67 1.09 6.86 24.73
C GLU A 67 1.18 7.77 23.51
N SER A 68 2.16 7.53 22.62
CA SER A 68 2.36 8.35 21.41
C SER A 68 3.01 7.57 20.27
N ILE A 69 2.77 8.03 19.04
CA ILE A 69 3.31 7.44 17.82
C ILE A 69 3.88 8.53 16.92
N GLU A 70 5.09 8.35 16.43
CA GLU A 70 5.72 9.20 15.41
C GLU A 70 5.93 8.39 14.12
N LEU A 71 5.38 8.89 13.01
CA LEU A 71 5.54 8.33 11.66
C LEU A 71 6.45 9.25 10.83
N GLY A 72 7.73 8.91 10.74
CA GLY A 72 8.71 9.55 9.87
C GLY A 72 8.56 9.08 8.43
N VAL A 73 8.37 10.01 7.49
CA VAL A 73 8.15 9.76 6.05
C VAL A 73 8.85 10.81 5.18
N PRO A 74 8.95 10.64 3.85
CA PRO A 74 9.49 11.68 2.99
C PRO A 74 8.69 12.99 3.09
N SER A 75 9.38 14.12 3.19
CA SER A 75 8.80 15.46 3.23
C SER A 75 7.75 15.70 2.13
N PRO A 76 7.94 15.28 0.87
CA PRO A 76 6.96 15.52 -0.19
C PRO A 76 5.61 14.82 -0.01
N VAL A 77 5.54 13.73 0.78
CA VAL A 77 4.31 12.95 0.94
C VAL A 77 3.42 13.45 2.08
N LEU A 78 3.98 14.23 3.02
CA LEU A 78 3.25 14.77 4.18
C LEU A 78 1.98 15.52 3.79
N ARG A 79 2.03 16.31 2.71
CA ARG A 79 0.85 17.04 2.21
C ARG A 79 -0.32 16.12 1.87
N THR A 80 -0.04 14.87 1.50
CA THR A 80 -1.03 13.91 1.03
C THR A 80 -1.56 13.05 2.17
N ILE A 81 -0.70 12.61 3.08
CA ILE A 81 -1.07 11.63 4.12
C ILE A 81 -1.20 12.21 5.53
N ALA A 82 -0.65 13.41 5.78
CA ALA A 82 -0.58 14.03 7.10
C ALA A 82 -1.29 15.40 7.20
N GLN A 83 -1.70 16.00 6.08
CA GLN A 83 -2.32 17.33 6.08
C GLN A 83 -3.71 17.33 5.41
N PRO A 84 -4.68 18.11 5.94
CA PRO A 84 -4.67 18.77 7.25
C PRO A 84 -4.65 17.75 8.41
N ALA A 85 -3.91 18.03 9.49
CA ALA A 85 -3.65 17.07 10.56
C ALA A 85 -4.94 16.52 11.21
N GLU A 86 -5.90 17.40 11.51
CA GLU A 86 -7.18 17.02 12.12
C GLU A 86 -7.99 16.07 11.21
N ALA A 87 -8.08 16.37 9.92
CA ALA A 87 -8.80 15.53 8.96
C ALA A 87 -8.09 14.19 8.69
N LYS A 88 -6.76 14.12 8.89
CA LYS A 88 -6.01 12.86 8.80
C LYS A 88 -6.13 12.03 10.08
N ALA A 89 -6.11 12.65 11.25
CA ALA A 89 -6.35 11.96 12.51
C ALA A 89 -7.79 11.44 12.62
N ARG A 90 -8.77 12.15 12.05
CA ARG A 90 -10.19 11.78 12.04
C ARG A 90 -10.78 11.84 10.62
N PRO A 91 -10.52 10.84 9.76
CA PRO A 91 -11.07 10.82 8.40
C PRO A 91 -12.60 10.72 8.43
N GLU A 92 -13.27 11.45 7.53
CA GLU A 92 -14.74 11.51 7.48
C GLU A 92 -15.39 10.32 6.74
N SER A 93 -14.60 9.51 6.05
CA SER A 93 -15.07 8.35 5.30
C SER A 93 -13.95 7.32 5.10
N GLY A 94 -14.33 6.11 4.69
CA GLY A 94 -13.38 5.05 4.34
C GLY A 94 -12.41 5.46 3.24
N TYR A 95 -12.87 6.24 2.25
CA TYR A 95 -12.01 6.81 1.22
C TYR A 95 -10.97 7.78 1.81
N HIS A 96 -11.37 8.67 2.72
CA HIS A 96 -10.41 9.57 3.39
C HIS A 96 -9.42 8.80 4.27
N ALA A 97 -9.89 7.74 4.93
CA ALA A 97 -9.09 6.85 5.76
C ALA A 97 -7.98 6.16 4.93
N ALA A 98 -8.28 5.73 3.70
CA ALA A 98 -7.33 5.16 2.76
C ALA A 98 -6.21 6.13 2.30
N PHE A 99 -6.34 7.43 2.60
CA PHE A 99 -5.32 8.45 2.34
C PHE A 99 -4.76 9.06 3.63
N SER A 100 -4.97 8.43 4.79
CA SER A 100 -4.50 8.93 6.09
C SER A 100 -3.37 8.09 6.66
N GLY A 101 -2.19 8.70 6.86
CA GLY A 101 -1.07 8.09 7.58
C GLY A 101 -1.46 7.71 9.03
N PRO A 102 -2.03 8.62 9.82
CA PRO A 102 -2.52 8.33 11.16
C PRO A 102 -3.49 7.15 11.24
N TYR A 103 -4.52 7.15 10.39
CA TYR A 103 -5.53 6.08 10.40
C TYR A 103 -4.95 4.74 9.97
N THR A 104 -4.15 4.71 8.91
CA THR A 104 -3.57 3.45 8.41
C THR A 104 -2.62 2.81 9.41
N VAL A 105 -1.82 3.60 10.14
CA VAL A 105 -1.01 3.10 11.26
C VAL A 105 -1.88 2.56 12.39
N ALA A 106 -2.93 3.28 12.79
CA ALA A 106 -3.85 2.85 13.84
C ALA A 106 -4.59 1.55 13.48
N ALA A 107 -5.08 1.44 12.24
CA ALA A 107 -5.71 0.23 11.73
C ALA A 107 -4.74 -0.95 11.76
N ALA A 108 -3.49 -0.76 11.36
CA ALA A 108 -2.47 -1.81 11.38
C ALA A 108 -2.11 -2.28 12.80
N LEU A 109 -2.06 -1.36 13.77
CA LEU A 109 -1.78 -1.66 15.18
C LEU A 109 -2.94 -2.38 15.89
N THR A 110 -4.18 -2.01 15.59
CA THR A 110 -5.38 -2.72 16.10
C THR A 110 -5.59 -4.07 15.40
N GLY A 111 -5.09 -4.20 14.17
CA GLY A 111 -5.11 -5.41 13.37
C GLY A 111 -6.22 -5.41 12.32
N GLY A 112 -6.05 -6.25 11.30
CA GLY A 112 -6.96 -6.43 10.18
C GLY A 112 -6.80 -7.81 9.53
N GLY A 113 -7.51 -8.00 8.41
CA GLY A 113 -7.52 -9.26 7.63
C GLY A 113 -6.45 -9.34 6.54
N GLY A 114 -6.43 -10.45 5.80
CA GLY A 114 -5.56 -10.63 4.64
C GLY A 114 -4.06 -10.55 4.97
N LEU A 115 -3.35 -9.61 4.35
CA LEU A 115 -1.90 -9.38 4.57
C LEU A 115 -1.60 -8.42 5.75
N GLY A 116 -2.63 -8.01 6.48
CA GLY A 116 -2.55 -7.10 7.62
C GLY A 116 -3.68 -6.08 7.62
N LEU A 117 -4.09 -5.60 6.44
CA LEU A 117 -5.26 -4.75 6.23
C LEU A 117 -5.99 -5.15 4.93
N GLY A 118 -7.32 -5.08 4.96
CA GLY A 118 -8.21 -5.42 3.85
C GLY A 118 -9.22 -4.30 3.54
N HIS A 119 -10.15 -4.55 2.60
CA HIS A 119 -11.16 -3.55 2.23
C HIS A 119 -12.07 -3.15 3.40
N GLU A 120 -12.41 -4.11 4.26
CA GLU A 120 -13.21 -3.90 5.46
C GLU A 120 -12.61 -2.84 6.40
N ASP A 121 -11.28 -2.68 6.41
CA ASP A 121 -10.59 -1.68 7.22
C ASP A 121 -10.74 -0.25 6.70
N PHE A 122 -11.30 -0.07 5.51
CA PHE A 122 -11.51 1.22 4.84
C PHE A 122 -12.97 1.40 4.41
N THR A 123 -13.91 0.77 5.11
CA THR A 123 -15.34 1.10 5.02
C THR A 123 -15.65 2.36 5.84
N ASP A 124 -16.78 3.02 5.57
CA ASP A 124 -17.21 4.18 6.38
C ASP A 124 -17.46 3.79 7.84
N ALA A 125 -17.94 2.56 8.08
CA ALA A 125 -18.13 2.03 9.43
C ALA A 125 -16.79 1.85 10.16
N ALA A 126 -15.78 1.28 9.49
CA ALA A 126 -14.44 1.14 10.07
C ALA A 126 -13.75 2.49 10.29
N ALA A 127 -13.94 3.45 9.38
CA ALA A 127 -13.40 4.81 9.52
C ALA A 127 -14.03 5.58 10.70
N ALA A 128 -15.23 5.20 11.13
CA ALA A 128 -15.93 5.77 12.28
C ALA A 128 -15.65 5.01 13.60
N ASP A 129 -14.80 3.98 13.60
CA ASP A 129 -14.43 3.22 14.79
C ASP A 129 -13.66 4.11 15.79
N GLU A 130 -14.26 4.38 16.95
CA GLU A 130 -13.71 5.29 17.95
C GLU A 130 -12.41 4.78 18.60
N GLU A 131 -12.15 3.46 18.64
CA GLU A 131 -10.88 2.91 19.13
C GLU A 131 -9.75 3.20 18.14
N ARG A 132 -10.00 2.98 16.84
CA ARG A 132 -9.06 3.32 15.77
C ARG A 132 -8.81 4.82 15.70
N LEU A 133 -9.86 5.63 15.83
CA LEU A 133 -9.74 7.09 15.82
C LEU A 133 -8.97 7.61 17.03
N ALA A 134 -9.19 7.04 18.22
CA ALA A 134 -8.42 7.40 19.42
C ALA A 134 -6.92 7.09 19.27
N LEU A 135 -6.58 5.98 18.62
CA LEU A 135 -5.19 5.63 18.34
C LEU A 135 -4.59 6.49 17.21
N ALA A 136 -5.35 6.77 16.16
CA ALA A 136 -4.93 7.65 15.07
C ALA A 136 -4.61 9.07 15.57
N ALA A 137 -5.37 9.57 16.55
CA ALA A 137 -5.11 10.86 17.20
C ALA A 137 -3.76 10.92 17.94
N LYS A 138 -3.14 9.78 18.26
CA LYS A 138 -1.80 9.69 18.87
C LYS A 138 -0.67 9.71 17.85
N VAL A 139 -0.97 9.66 16.54
CA VAL A 139 0.03 9.60 15.46
C VAL A 139 0.37 10.99 14.96
N THR A 140 1.64 11.37 15.08
CA THR A 140 2.19 12.56 14.44
C THR A 140 3.08 12.13 13.27
N CYS A 141 2.79 12.64 12.07
CA CYS A 141 3.64 12.39 10.90
C CYS A 141 4.70 13.50 10.77
N VAL A 142 5.95 13.11 10.59
CA VAL A 142 7.09 14.04 10.50
C VAL A 142 7.94 13.75 9.27
N ALA A 143 8.73 14.74 8.86
CA ALA A 143 9.74 14.54 7.83
C ALA A 143 10.91 13.72 8.40
N ASP A 144 11.34 12.69 7.68
CA ASP A 144 12.55 11.92 7.99
C ASP A 144 13.61 12.11 6.90
N ALA A 145 14.82 12.50 7.30
CA ALA A 145 15.90 12.83 6.37
C ALA A 145 16.37 11.61 5.55
N ARG A 146 16.39 10.41 6.15
CA ARG A 146 16.76 9.19 5.44
C ARG A 146 15.68 8.82 4.43
N ALA A 147 14.41 9.03 4.78
CA ALA A 147 13.30 8.84 3.88
C ALA A 147 13.35 9.78 2.67
N ASP A 148 13.74 11.04 2.88
CA ASP A 148 13.95 12.02 1.80
C ASP A 148 15.08 11.62 0.84
N GLU A 149 16.16 11.02 1.32
CA GLU A 149 17.26 10.53 0.47
C GLU A 149 16.83 9.40 -0.49
N ILE A 150 15.85 8.60 -0.08
CA ILE A 150 15.40 7.42 -0.83
C ILE A 150 14.27 7.78 -1.82
N PHE A 151 13.44 8.77 -1.48
CA PHE A 151 12.36 9.25 -2.34
C PHE A 151 12.93 9.90 -3.62
N PRO A 152 12.32 9.72 -4.81
CA PRO A 152 11.04 9.08 -5.10
C PRO A 152 11.15 7.59 -5.52
N HIS A 153 12.32 6.97 -5.36
CA HIS A 153 12.53 5.58 -5.82
C HIS A 153 11.82 4.55 -4.93
N GLN A 154 11.67 4.86 -3.64
CA GLN A 154 10.80 4.16 -2.69
C GLN A 154 10.03 5.20 -1.84
N PHE A 155 9.06 4.72 -1.08
CA PHE A 155 8.25 5.45 -0.11
C PHE A 155 8.49 4.87 1.30
N PRO A 156 9.69 5.08 1.87
CA PRO A 156 10.08 4.48 3.13
C PRO A 156 9.35 5.13 4.32
N ALA A 157 9.38 4.46 5.46
CA ALA A 157 8.87 5.00 6.72
C ALA A 157 9.68 4.51 7.92
N VAL A 158 9.68 5.34 8.96
CA VAL A 158 10.16 4.99 10.30
C VAL A 158 9.01 5.20 11.27
N LEU A 159 8.64 4.16 12.01
CA LEU A 159 7.59 4.23 13.01
C LEU A 159 8.22 4.09 14.40
N THR A 160 8.01 5.08 15.25
CA THR A 160 8.40 5.05 16.66
C THR A 160 7.15 5.06 17.52
N VAL A 161 7.01 4.07 18.39
CA VAL A 161 5.88 3.90 19.31
C VAL A 161 6.39 3.98 20.74
N ARG A 162 5.80 4.87 21.55
CA ARG A 162 6.08 4.98 22.98
C ARG A 162 4.90 4.48 23.79
N LEU A 163 5.18 3.62 24.76
CA LEU A 163 4.20 3.07 25.69
C LEU A 163 4.14 3.90 26.97
N ALA A 164 3.03 3.78 27.71
CA ALA A 164 2.78 4.52 28.94
C ALA A 164 3.76 4.20 30.08
N ASP A 165 4.47 3.06 30.01
CA ASP A 165 5.54 2.69 30.96
C ASP A 165 6.91 3.31 30.60
N GLY A 166 6.97 4.08 29.50
CA GLY A 166 8.18 4.71 28.97
C GLY A 166 8.97 3.83 27.99
N THR A 167 8.53 2.60 27.72
CA THR A 167 9.14 1.72 26.71
C THR A 167 8.96 2.33 25.31
N GLU A 168 10.03 2.31 24.52
CA GLU A 168 10.01 2.76 23.13
C GLU A 168 10.31 1.58 22.19
N GLN A 169 9.52 1.44 21.14
CA GLN A 169 9.76 0.50 20.05
C GLN A 169 9.85 1.25 18.72
N GLN A 170 10.79 0.83 17.88
CA GLN A 170 10.97 1.39 16.54
C GLN A 170 11.00 0.28 15.48
N ALA A 171 10.46 0.59 14.31
CA ALA A 171 10.59 -0.20 13.09
C ALA A 171 10.85 0.73 11.90
N ARG A 172 11.67 0.28 10.95
CA ARG A 172 12.05 1.03 9.75
C ARG A 172 11.87 0.17 8.52
N VAL A 173 11.26 0.74 7.49
CA VAL A 173 11.03 0.11 6.19
C VAL A 173 11.59 1.01 5.11
N ASP A 174 12.75 0.66 4.55
CA ASP A 174 13.45 1.43 3.51
C ASP A 174 12.97 1.05 2.09
N VAL A 175 12.45 -0.17 1.91
CA VAL A 175 12.05 -0.74 0.60
C VAL A 175 10.61 -1.22 0.68
N ASN A 176 9.74 -0.67 -0.16
CA ASN A 176 8.31 -0.97 -0.11
C ASN A 176 8.02 -2.42 -0.48
N ARG A 177 7.21 -3.07 0.35
CA ARG A 177 6.66 -4.39 0.07
C ARG A 177 5.78 -4.36 -1.18
N GLY A 178 5.95 -5.37 -2.02
CA GLY A 178 5.29 -5.53 -3.32
C GLY A 178 6.05 -4.99 -4.52
N GLY A 179 7.16 -4.27 -4.32
CA GLY A 179 8.07 -3.86 -5.40
C GLY A 179 9.18 -4.88 -5.68
N PRO A 180 10.02 -4.65 -6.71
CA PRO A 180 11.08 -5.59 -7.10
C PRO A 180 12.12 -5.86 -6.00
N GLY A 181 12.38 -4.88 -5.12
CA GLY A 181 13.33 -5.02 -4.01
C GLY A 181 12.75 -5.71 -2.76
N ASN A 182 11.43 -5.89 -2.69
CA ASN A 182 10.75 -6.58 -1.60
C ASN A 182 9.42 -7.17 -2.13
N PRO A 183 9.46 -8.16 -3.03
CA PRO A 183 8.27 -8.62 -3.73
C PRO A 183 7.33 -9.40 -2.81
N LEU A 184 6.03 -9.34 -3.10
CA LEU A 184 5.09 -10.30 -2.51
C LEU A 184 5.38 -11.69 -3.06
N THR A 185 5.42 -12.66 -2.17
CA THR A 185 5.49 -14.09 -2.49
C THR A 185 4.22 -14.53 -3.22
N SER A 186 4.31 -15.64 -3.94
CA SER A 186 3.13 -16.24 -4.58
C SER A 186 2.03 -16.60 -3.57
N GLU A 187 2.40 -16.97 -2.35
CA GLU A 187 1.46 -17.25 -1.27
C GLU A 187 0.75 -15.97 -0.79
N GLU A 188 1.47 -14.86 -0.60
CA GLU A 188 0.86 -13.59 -0.23
C GLU A 188 -0.05 -13.04 -1.33
N LEU A 189 0.36 -13.19 -2.60
CA LEU A 189 -0.48 -12.84 -3.75
C LEU A 189 -1.74 -13.71 -3.80
N ALA A 190 -1.64 -15.00 -3.48
CA ALA A 190 -2.79 -15.91 -3.41
C ALA A 190 -3.73 -15.54 -2.25
N THR A 191 -3.20 -15.28 -1.06
CA THR A 191 -3.97 -14.78 0.10
C THR A 191 -4.71 -13.50 -0.24
N LYS A 192 -4.02 -12.52 -0.83
CA LYS A 192 -4.63 -11.27 -1.29
C LYS A 192 -5.70 -11.52 -2.35
N PHE A 193 -5.46 -12.42 -3.30
CA PHE A 193 -6.43 -12.77 -4.34
C PHE A 193 -7.70 -13.37 -3.74
N THR A 194 -7.56 -14.35 -2.84
CA THR A 194 -8.71 -14.98 -2.16
C THR A 194 -9.49 -13.95 -1.34
N PHE A 195 -8.80 -13.08 -0.60
CA PHE A 195 -9.46 -12.02 0.17
C PHE A 195 -10.24 -11.05 -0.72
N ASN A 196 -9.69 -10.65 -1.87
CA ASN A 196 -10.39 -9.78 -2.81
C ASN A 196 -11.56 -10.46 -3.54
N ALA A 197 -11.54 -11.79 -3.65
CA ALA A 197 -12.53 -12.55 -4.39
C ALA A 197 -13.68 -13.06 -3.51
N GLU A 198 -13.60 -12.93 -2.19
CA GLU A 198 -14.54 -13.56 -1.25
C GLU A 198 -16.01 -13.15 -1.44
N ALA A 199 -16.25 -11.96 -2.00
CA ALA A 199 -17.59 -11.47 -2.30
C ALA A 199 -18.26 -12.20 -3.48
N VAL A 200 -17.48 -12.90 -4.31
CA VAL A 200 -17.95 -13.51 -5.58
C VAL A 200 -17.54 -14.97 -5.75
N LEU A 201 -16.51 -15.43 -5.05
CA LEU A 201 -16.01 -16.80 -5.10
C LEU A 201 -15.88 -17.36 -3.69
N ASP A 202 -16.24 -18.63 -3.51
CA ASP A 202 -15.86 -19.34 -2.30
C ASP A 202 -14.32 -19.48 -2.22
N PRO A 203 -13.76 -19.65 -1.00
CA PRO A 203 -12.31 -19.70 -0.83
C PRO A 203 -11.61 -20.80 -1.62
N ALA A 204 -12.25 -21.95 -1.82
CA ALA A 204 -11.66 -23.07 -2.55
C ALA A 204 -11.55 -22.75 -4.05
N ALA A 205 -12.61 -22.19 -4.64
CA ALA A 205 -12.63 -21.74 -6.02
C ALA A 205 -11.60 -20.62 -6.27
N ALA A 206 -11.47 -19.66 -5.34
CA ALA A 206 -10.48 -18.60 -5.44
C ALA A 206 -9.03 -19.15 -5.38
N GLN A 207 -8.76 -20.13 -4.50
CA GLN A 207 -7.46 -20.80 -4.43
C GLN A 207 -7.15 -21.63 -5.67
N GLU A 208 -8.14 -22.32 -6.23
CA GLU A 208 -7.99 -23.05 -7.49
C GLU A 208 -7.65 -22.09 -8.64
N LEU A 209 -8.39 -20.98 -8.76
CA LEU A 209 -8.15 -19.97 -9.77
C LEU A 209 -6.78 -19.30 -9.62
N SER A 210 -6.37 -18.97 -8.39
CA SER A 210 -5.04 -18.43 -8.12
C SER A 210 -3.93 -19.38 -8.59
N ARG A 211 -4.05 -20.69 -8.28
CA ARG A 211 -3.08 -21.70 -8.75
C ARG A 211 -3.07 -21.81 -10.28
N ALA A 212 -4.23 -21.79 -10.92
CA ALA A 212 -4.33 -21.85 -12.38
C ALA A 212 -3.68 -20.63 -13.05
N VAL A 213 -3.88 -19.43 -12.50
CA VAL A 213 -3.25 -18.19 -12.98
C VAL A 213 -1.73 -18.23 -12.82
N LEU A 214 -1.22 -18.69 -11.68
CA LEU A 214 0.22 -18.80 -11.44
C LEU A 214 0.91 -19.83 -12.36
N ALA A 215 0.16 -20.84 -12.83
CA ALA A 215 0.66 -21.85 -13.76
C ALA A 215 0.60 -21.44 -15.25
N LEU A 216 0.00 -20.28 -15.58
CA LEU A 216 -0.17 -19.80 -16.96
C LEU A 216 1.11 -19.79 -17.81
N PRO A 217 2.31 -19.44 -17.28
CA PRO A 217 3.53 -19.47 -18.09
C PRO A 217 3.84 -20.84 -18.73
N GLY A 218 3.34 -21.94 -18.15
CA GLY A 218 3.50 -23.29 -18.68
C GLY A 218 2.23 -23.91 -19.26
N ALA A 219 1.14 -23.14 -19.40
CA ALA A 219 -0.14 -23.66 -19.88
C ALA A 219 -0.26 -23.64 -21.42
N ASP A 220 -0.99 -24.59 -21.99
CA ASP A 220 -1.26 -24.68 -23.44
C ASP A 220 -2.20 -23.58 -23.97
N GLY A 221 -2.83 -22.81 -23.07
CA GLY A 221 -3.70 -21.70 -23.43
C GLY A 221 -4.47 -21.13 -22.23
N LEU A 222 -5.22 -20.06 -22.49
CA LEU A 222 -5.99 -19.34 -21.47
C LEU A 222 -7.37 -19.95 -21.19
N GLY A 223 -7.84 -20.89 -22.04
CA GLY A 223 -9.20 -21.44 -21.98
C GLY A 223 -9.65 -21.90 -20.59
N PRO A 224 -8.88 -22.76 -19.90
CA PRO A 224 -9.23 -23.23 -18.57
C PRO A 224 -9.43 -22.10 -17.54
N VAL A 225 -8.51 -21.13 -17.49
CA VAL A 225 -8.63 -19.96 -16.60
C VAL A 225 -9.84 -19.11 -16.97
N MET A 226 -10.09 -18.90 -18.26
CA MET A 226 -11.23 -18.12 -18.74
C MET A 226 -12.58 -18.77 -18.43
N GLU A 227 -12.66 -20.10 -18.34
CA GLU A 227 -13.87 -20.80 -17.91
C GLU A 227 -14.14 -20.65 -16.41
N MET A 228 -13.09 -20.62 -15.59
CA MET A 228 -13.21 -20.47 -14.14
C MET A 228 -13.76 -19.09 -13.74
N VAL A 229 -13.39 -18.02 -14.46
CA VAL A 229 -13.84 -16.65 -14.18
C VAL A 229 -15.22 -16.28 -14.75
N ARG A 230 -15.85 -17.17 -15.53
CA ARG A 230 -17.18 -16.94 -16.14
C ARG A 230 -18.34 -17.42 -15.27
N ARG A 231 -18.05 -18.13 -14.19
CA ARG A 231 -19.05 -18.65 -13.24
C ARG A 231 -19.53 -17.54 -12.32
#